data_AF-A0A849VS92-F1
#
_entry.id   AF-A0A849VS92-F1
#
_cell.length_a   1.000
_cell.length_b   1.000
_cell.length_c   1.000
_cell.angle_alpha   90.00
_cell.angle_beta   90.00
_cell.angle_gamma   90.00
#
_symmetry.space_group_name_H-M   'P 1'
#
loop_
_entity.id
_entity.type
_entity.pdbx_description
1 polymer ?
#
loop_
_entity_poly.entity_id
_entity_poly.type
_entity_poly.pdbx_seq_one_letter_code
_entity_poly.pdbx_strand_id
1 'polypeptide(L)'
;MKRNTSMAFDNPLNPMYSQDDWDIMQAAYDKAAATLVVKSSSDEEAKVIAETVMTAFNRGNRDINSLAALAVVIAVNSHPTVSGTKDGTEQRVA
;
A
#
# COMPACT_ATOMS: atom_id res chain seq x y z
N MET A 1 -4.56 18.09 20.26
CA MET A 1 -4.03 16.76 19.92
C MET A 1 -3.59 16.77 18.46
N LYS A 2 -2.28 16.82 18.19
CA LYS A 2 -1.73 16.64 16.85
C LYS A 2 -1.47 15.14 16.67
N ARG A 3 -2.19 14.49 15.75
CA ARG A 3 -1.82 13.15 15.30
C ARG A 3 -0.69 13.35 14.29
N ASN A 4 0.54 13.37 14.79
CA ASN A 4 1.73 13.17 13.95
C ASN A 4 1.81 11.67 13.64
N THR A 5 0.95 11.20 12.76
CA THR A 5 1.14 9.89 12.12
C THR A 5 2.09 10.16 10.97
N SER A 6 3.39 9.89 11.14
CA SER A 6 4.30 9.79 9.99
C SER A 6 3.70 8.73 9.07
N MET A 7 3.22 9.16 7.92
CA MET A 7 2.86 8.26 6.83
C MET A 7 4.15 7.68 6.24
N ALA A 8 4.05 6.47 5.66
CA ALA A 8 5.06 5.96 4.73
C ALA A 8 5.25 6.87 3.49
N PHE A 9 4.35 7.83 3.33
CA PHE A 9 4.34 8.95 2.41
C PHE A 9 4.65 10.27 3.14
N ASP A 10 5.78 10.36 3.84
CA ASP A 10 6.29 11.67 4.26
C ASP A 10 6.65 12.43 2.97
N ASN A 11 5.82 13.41 2.56
CA ASN A 11 6.03 14.22 1.37
C ASN A 11 7.37 14.95 1.50
N PRO A 12 8.46 14.48 0.85
CA PRO A 12 9.56 15.41 0.63
C PRO A 12 8.99 16.44 -0.35
N LEU A 13 9.50 17.66 -0.36
CA LEU A 13 9.28 18.57 -1.49
C LEU A 13 9.86 17.94 -2.77
N ASN A 14 9.19 16.92 -3.31
CA ASN A 14 9.66 16.06 -4.36
C ASN A 14 9.04 16.62 -5.64
N PRO A 15 9.83 17.29 -6.49
CA PRO A 15 9.33 18.11 -7.60
C PRO A 15 8.62 17.30 -8.72
N MET A 16 8.46 15.98 -8.54
CA MET A 16 7.83 15.09 -9.52
C MET A 16 6.30 15.14 -9.53
N TYR A 17 5.65 15.53 -8.42
CA TYR A 17 4.18 15.48 -8.31
C TYR A 17 3.64 16.84 -7.89
N SER A 18 2.56 17.27 -8.53
CA SER A 18 1.79 18.43 -8.06
C SER A 18 1.02 18.08 -6.77
N GLN A 19 0.54 19.10 -6.05
CA GLN A 19 -0.32 18.87 -4.88
C GLN A 19 -1.60 18.12 -5.27
N ASP A 20 -2.16 18.37 -6.45
CA ASP A 20 -3.36 17.66 -6.94
C ASP A 20 -3.06 16.17 -7.20
N ASP A 21 -1.91 15.88 -7.80
CA ASP A 21 -1.44 14.50 -8.01
C ASP A 21 -1.26 13.79 -6.67
N TRP A 22 -0.73 14.51 -5.68
CA TRP A 22 -0.56 14.01 -4.32
C TRP A 22 -1.89 13.72 -3.63
N ASP A 23 -2.86 14.62 -3.73
CA ASP A 23 -4.18 14.46 -3.14
C ASP A 23 -4.90 13.24 -3.74
N ILE A 24 -4.74 12.98 -5.04
CA ILE A 24 -5.28 11.77 -5.70
C ILE A 24 -4.63 10.50 -5.14
N MET A 25 -3.29 10.48 -5.05
CA MET A 25 -2.56 9.32 -4.53
C MET A 25 -2.88 9.07 -3.05
N GLN A 26 -2.95 10.14 -2.26
CA GLN A 26 -3.29 10.09 -0.84
C GLN A 26 -4.71 9.54 -0.62
N ALA A 27 -5.70 10.05 -1.38
CA ALA A 27 -7.07 9.57 -1.29
C ALA A 27 -7.20 8.09 -1.68
N ALA A 28 -6.44 7.64 -2.68
CA ALA A 28 -6.44 6.24 -3.10
C ALA A 28 -5.81 5.34 -2.03
N TYR A 29 -4.71 5.78 -1.43
CA TYR A 29 -4.07 5.11 -0.31
C TYR A 29 -5.00 4.97 0.89
N ASP A 30 -5.61 6.07 1.34
CA ASP A 30 -6.49 6.07 2.52
C ASP A 30 -7.69 5.14 2.30
N LYS A 31 -8.23 5.13 1.08
CA LYS A 31 -9.34 4.24 0.71
C LYS A 31 -8.94 2.76 0.73
N ALA A 32 -7.76 2.44 0.21
CA ALA A 32 -7.23 1.08 0.23
C ALA A 32 -6.91 0.61 1.66
N ALA A 33 -6.24 1.45 2.45
CA ALA A 33 -5.92 1.17 3.85
C ALA A 33 -7.19 0.96 4.70
N ALA A 34 -8.22 1.78 4.49
CA ALA A 34 -9.52 1.60 5.16
C ALA A 34 -10.21 0.28 4.76
N THR A 35 -10.07 -0.15 3.51
CA THR A 35 -10.66 -1.40 3.00
C THR A 35 -10.00 -2.62 3.64
N LEU A 36 -8.69 -2.58 3.83
CA LEU A 36 -7.91 -3.66 4.43
C LEU A 36 -7.87 -3.61 5.97
N VAL A 37 -8.48 -2.58 6.57
CA VAL A 37 -8.44 -2.33 8.02
C VAL A 37 -6.98 -2.32 8.51
N VAL A 38 -6.09 -1.74 7.72
CA VAL A 38 -4.66 -1.62 8.06
C VAL A 38 -4.57 -0.80 9.34
N LYS A 39 -4.14 -1.43 10.43
CA LYS A 39 -4.17 -0.81 11.77
C LYS A 39 -2.91 0.03 12.03
N SER A 40 -1.84 -0.20 11.29
CA SER A 40 -0.58 0.52 11.48
C SER A 40 0.08 0.90 10.16
N SER A 41 0.60 2.12 10.07
CA SER A 41 1.41 2.58 8.93
C SER A 41 2.76 1.87 8.82
N SER A 42 3.12 1.07 9.82
CA SER A 42 4.29 0.19 9.85
C SER A 42 4.03 -1.19 9.24
N ASP A 43 2.78 -1.50 8.88
CA ASP A 43 2.44 -2.78 8.29
C ASP A 43 3.02 -2.88 6.88
N GLU A 44 3.58 -4.04 6.52
CA GLU A 44 4.11 -4.28 5.17
C GLU A 44 3.04 -3.98 4.10
N GLU A 45 1.78 -4.23 4.43
CA GLU A 45 0.60 -3.89 3.64
C GLU A 45 0.52 -2.38 3.34
N ALA A 46 0.78 -1.51 4.33
CA ALA A 46 0.79 -0.07 4.13
C ALA A 46 1.84 0.35 3.08
N LYS A 47 3.02 -0.28 3.11
CA LYS A 47 4.08 -0.01 2.12
C LYS A 47 3.69 -0.53 0.72
N VAL A 48 3.14 -1.74 0.63
CA VAL A 48 2.70 -2.32 -0.65
C VAL A 48 1.59 -1.49 -1.30
N ILE A 49 0.63 -1.02 -0.51
CA ILE A 49 -0.44 -0.12 -0.99
C ILE A 49 0.17 1.17 -1.55
N ALA A 50 1.10 1.78 -0.81
CA ALA A 50 1.77 3.02 -1.21
C ALA A 50 2.50 2.88 -2.56
N GLU A 51 3.36 1.87 -2.68
CA GLU A 51 4.12 1.59 -3.90
C GLU A 51 3.20 1.29 -5.09
N THR A 52 2.10 0.58 -4.86
CA THR A 52 1.13 0.24 -5.89
C THR A 52 0.40 1.48 -6.40
N VAL A 53 -0.08 2.33 -5.49
CA VAL A 53 -0.77 3.58 -5.86
C VAL A 53 0.16 4.47 -6.68
N MET A 54 1.41 4.68 -6.24
CA MET A 54 2.40 5.46 -6.99
C MET A 54 2.70 4.87 -8.37
N THR A 55 2.89 3.56 -8.45
CA THR A 55 3.20 2.88 -9.72
C THR A 55 2.05 3.00 -10.71
N ALA A 56 0.82 2.77 -10.26
CA ALA A 56 -0.36 2.86 -11.10
C ALA A 56 -0.65 4.30 -11.52
N PHE A 57 -0.38 5.26 -10.63
CA PHE A 57 -0.43 6.68 -10.95
C PHE A 57 0.58 7.05 -12.02
N ASN A 58 1.83 6.61 -11.90
CA ASN A 58 2.88 6.85 -12.89
C ASN A 58 2.60 6.20 -14.25
N ARG A 59 1.79 5.14 -14.28
CA ARG A 59 1.31 4.51 -15.52
C ARG A 59 0.17 5.28 -16.20
N GLY A 60 -0.29 6.38 -15.62
CA GLY A 60 -1.34 7.25 -16.17
C GLY A 60 -2.73 7.03 -15.56
N ASN A 61 -2.88 6.17 -14.55
CA ASN A 61 -4.16 6.04 -13.86
C ASN A 61 -4.34 7.23 -12.89
N ARG A 62 -5.44 7.97 -13.03
CA ARG A 62 -5.78 9.13 -12.19
C ARG A 62 -7.05 8.92 -11.37
N ASP A 63 -7.74 7.80 -11.56
CA ASP A 63 -8.97 7.50 -10.83
C ASP A 63 -8.66 6.87 -9.46
N ILE A 64 -9.08 7.57 -8.40
CA ILE A 64 -8.85 7.20 -6.99
C ILE A 64 -9.37 5.79 -6.71
N ASN A 65 -10.54 5.43 -7.26
CA ASN A 65 -11.17 4.14 -6.99
C ASN A 65 -10.39 2.99 -7.60
N SER A 66 -9.94 3.17 -8.85
CA SER A 66 -9.16 2.20 -9.60
C SER A 66 -7.78 1.99 -8.97
N LEU A 67 -7.13 3.08 -8.54
CA LEU A 67 -5.86 3.03 -7.82
C LEU A 67 -6.00 2.27 -6.50
N ALA A 68 -7.03 2.60 -5.71
CA ALA A 68 -7.29 1.95 -4.43
C ALA A 68 -7.61 0.46 -4.61
N ALA A 69 -8.48 0.11 -5.56
CA ALA A 69 -8.85 -1.29 -5.82
C ALA A 69 -7.64 -2.14 -6.22
N LEU A 70 -6.77 -1.61 -7.08
CA LEU A 70 -5.55 -2.29 -7.48
C LEU A 70 -4.60 -2.49 -6.28
N ALA A 71 -4.43 -1.45 -5.46
CA ALA A 71 -3.59 -1.52 -4.27
C ALA A 71 -4.09 -2.54 -3.24
N VAL A 72 -5.41 -2.61 -3.04
CA VAL A 72 -6.04 -3.63 -2.18
C VAL A 72 -5.77 -5.03 -2.72
N VAL A 73 -6.02 -5.26 -4.01
CA VAL A 73 -5.82 -6.58 -4.64
C VAL A 73 -4.35 -7.02 -4.51
N ILE A 74 -3.41 -6.13 -4.81
CA ILE A 74 -1.98 -6.46 -4.73
C ILE A 74 -1.56 -6.71 -3.27
N ALA A 75 -1.96 -5.87 -2.32
CA ALA A 75 -1.61 -6.06 -0.91
C ALA A 75 -2.13 -7.41 -0.37
N VAL A 76 -3.36 -7.81 -0.70
CA VAL A 76 -3.92 -9.12 -0.34
C VAL A 76 -3.13 -10.27 -0.97
N ASN A 77 -2.74 -10.14 -2.24
CA ASN A 77 -1.98 -11.18 -2.94
C ASN A 77 -0.50 -11.25 -2.52
N SER A 78 0.07 -10.15 -2.03
CA SER A 78 1.43 -10.07 -1.51
C SER A 78 1.61 -10.74 -0.15
N HIS A 79 0.52 -10.91 0.62
CA HIS A 79 0.50 -11.65 1.89
C HIS A 79 -0.41 -12.89 1.81
N PRO A 80 0.04 -13.99 1.16
CA PRO A 80 -0.75 -15.22 1.05
C PRO A 80 -0.85 -16.04 2.36
N THR A 81 -0.57 -15.46 3.54
CA THR A 81 -0.58 -16.22 4.82
C THR A 81 -1.98 -16.66 5.28
N VAL A 82 -3.02 -16.47 4.47
CA VAL A 82 -4.29 -17.20 4.60
C VAL A 82 -4.62 -17.96 3.31
N SER A 83 -3.80 -18.96 2.97
CA SER A 83 -4.24 -20.35 2.72
C SER A 83 -3.09 -21.17 2.15
N GLY A 84 -2.44 -21.92 3.04
CA GLY A 84 -1.43 -22.87 2.68
C GLY A 84 -0.55 -23.18 3.88
N THR A 85 -1.08 -23.98 4.79
CA THR A 85 -0.29 -24.77 5.74
C THR A 85 0.91 -25.37 5.01
N LYS A 86 2.07 -24.74 5.17
CA LYS A 86 3.37 -25.38 5.05
C LYS A 86 4.10 -25.09 6.36
N ASP A 87 3.48 -25.61 7.42
CA ASP A 87 4.25 -26.14 8.53
C ASP A 87 5.14 -27.25 7.93
N GLY A 88 6.45 -27.08 8.04
CA GLY A 88 7.42 -27.94 7.37
C GLY A 88 8.79 -27.30 7.21
N THR A 89 9.30 -26.70 8.28
CA THR A 89 10.73 -26.54 8.48
C THR A 89 11.31 -27.93 8.72
N GLU A 90 12.15 -28.45 7.82
CA GLU A 90 13.13 -29.54 8.06
C GLU A 90 13.94 -29.70 6.74
N GLN A 91 15.10 -29.10 6.55
CA GLN A 91 16.40 -29.38 7.17
C GLN A 91 16.88 -30.84 7.00
N ARG A 92 17.66 -31.06 5.92
CA ARG A 92 18.77 -32.04 5.73
C ARG A 92 18.52 -33.56 5.90
N VAL A 93 19.35 -34.32 5.16
CA VAL A 93 19.61 -35.79 5.07
C VAL A 93 18.66 -36.56 4.12
N ALA A 94 19.13 -37.44 3.22
CA ALA A 94 20.37 -38.20 3.13
C ALA A 94 20.94 -38.26 1.70
#